data_AF-A0A5C8P6D3-F1
#
_entry.id   AF-A0A5C8P6D3-F1
#
_cell.length_a   1.000
_cell.length_b   1.000
_cell.length_c   1.000
_cell.angle_alpha   90.00
_cell.angle_beta   90.00
_cell.angle_gamma   90.00
#
_symmetry.space_group_name_H-M   'P 1'
#
loop_
_entity.id
_entity.type
_entity.pdbx_description
1 polymer ?
#
loop_
_entity_poly.entity_id
_entity_poly.type
_entity_poly.pdbx_seq_one_letter_code
_entity_poly.pdbx_strand_id
1 'polypeptide(L)'
;MSDSPSQAALVRLADRIRAAAEAGSALRIRGGGTKDFYGCEPRGEVLDTRDYRGIVSYEPTELVITARCGTPLSEIDAALAEKGQWLPFEPPAFGAGATVGGMIAAGLSGPGRQSAGAVRDFVLGAAMLDAQGRALNFGGQVMKNVAGYDLSRLLCGSLGILGLVAEVSLKVLPQPAATATVTMALDRPAALRMLNEWSGRPLPISASAWLGGTLALRLAGARAAVDAAVAWFTREHGAQPLDGEVHRFWSAVRGQTLPFFDGLPGTGQAAGAGQGAGALPLWRLSVPSVAPPLALPGEELIEWGGALRWWRTDAEPAAIREAAARVGGHATLFRGGDRRAGVFAPLPPALLALHRRLKAEFDPRGIFNPGRMYPDL
;
A
#
# COMPACT_ATOMS: atom_id res chain seq x y z
N MET A 1 22.13 -26.39 7.85
CA MET A 1 22.00 -26.28 9.32
C MET A 1 20.70 -25.55 9.59
N SER A 2 19.75 -26.23 10.24
CA SER A 2 18.38 -25.78 10.45
C SER A 2 18.31 -24.40 11.11
N ASP A 3 17.45 -23.53 10.58
CA ASP A 3 17.12 -22.19 11.09
C ASP A 3 16.30 -22.28 12.40
N SER A 4 16.91 -22.89 13.42
CA SER A 4 16.29 -23.27 14.70
C SER A 4 15.62 -22.09 15.43
N PRO A 5 16.23 -20.89 15.52
CA PRO A 5 15.59 -19.75 16.17
C PRO A 5 14.34 -19.25 15.43
N SER A 6 14.38 -19.22 14.09
CA SER A 6 13.25 -18.79 13.27
C SER A 6 12.11 -19.79 13.34
N GLN A 7 12.43 -21.09 13.29
CA GLN A 7 11.44 -22.15 13.44
C GLN A 7 10.79 -22.13 14.82
N ALA A 8 11.58 -21.89 15.88
CA ALA A 8 11.05 -21.69 17.23
C ALA A 8 10.12 -20.46 17.31
N ALA A 9 10.42 -19.36 16.61
CA ALA A 9 9.54 -18.19 16.56
C ALA A 9 8.21 -18.50 15.86
N LEU A 10 8.23 -19.25 14.75
CA LEU A 10 7.00 -19.67 14.07
C LEU A 10 6.14 -20.59 14.95
N VAL A 11 6.77 -21.53 15.66
CA VAL A 11 6.07 -22.41 16.62
C VAL A 11 5.42 -21.58 17.72
N ARG A 12 6.11 -20.60 18.32
CA ARG A 12 5.54 -19.70 19.32
C ARG A 12 4.33 -18.92 18.79
N LEU A 13 4.39 -18.44 17.54
CA LEU A 13 3.26 -17.77 16.90
C LEU A 13 2.06 -18.72 16.77
N ALA A 14 2.28 -19.95 16.29
CA ALA A 14 1.24 -20.96 16.16
C ALA A 14 0.63 -21.36 17.52
N ASP A 15 1.44 -21.49 18.57
CA ASP A 15 0.98 -21.78 19.94
C ASP A 15 0.09 -20.67 20.49
N ARG A 16 0.50 -19.40 20.33
CA ARG A 16 -0.32 -18.25 20.75
C ARG A 16 -1.64 -18.18 20.00
N ILE A 17 -1.66 -18.51 18.71
CA ILE A 17 -2.89 -18.57 17.91
C ILE A 17 -3.81 -19.68 18.45
N ARG A 18 -3.29 -20.89 18.70
CA ARG A 18 -4.06 -21.99 19.27
C ARG A 18 -4.67 -21.63 20.62
N ALA A 19 -3.86 -21.08 21.53
CA ALA A 19 -4.33 -20.66 22.85
C ALA A 19 -5.44 -19.60 22.74
N ALA A 20 -5.31 -18.64 21.84
CA ALA A 20 -6.34 -17.63 21.61
C ALA A 20 -7.62 -18.21 21.00
N ALA A 21 -7.50 -19.17 20.09
CA ALA A 21 -8.64 -19.87 19.49
C ALA A 21 -9.40 -20.71 20.53
N GLU A 22 -8.69 -21.35 21.45
CA GLU A 22 -9.27 -22.09 22.58
C GLU A 22 -9.97 -21.17 23.58
N ALA A 23 -9.35 -20.02 23.89
CA ALA A 23 -9.89 -19.03 24.81
C ALA A 23 -10.98 -18.13 24.21
N GLY A 24 -11.15 -18.12 22.87
CA GLY A 24 -12.03 -17.19 22.17
C GLY A 24 -11.56 -15.72 22.27
N SER A 25 -10.26 -15.49 22.49
CA SER A 25 -9.69 -14.16 22.67
C SER A 25 -9.25 -13.56 21.34
N ALA A 26 -9.60 -12.30 21.11
CA ALA A 26 -9.17 -11.56 19.93
C ALA A 26 -7.65 -11.31 19.94
N LEU A 27 -7.02 -11.51 18.77
CA LEU A 27 -5.63 -11.21 18.47
C LEU A 27 -5.53 -10.06 17.46
N ARG A 28 -4.62 -9.15 17.76
CA ARG A 28 -4.18 -8.09 16.87
C ARG A 28 -2.82 -8.45 16.29
N ILE A 29 -2.79 -8.88 15.04
CA ILE A 29 -1.53 -9.22 14.35
C ILE A 29 -0.77 -7.92 14.06
N ARG A 30 0.46 -7.81 14.55
CA ARG A 30 1.22 -6.57 14.48
C ARG A 30 2.70 -6.83 14.18
N GLY A 31 3.19 -6.24 13.09
CA GLY A 31 4.63 -6.07 12.85
C GLY A 31 5.17 -4.89 13.66
N GLY A 32 5.85 -3.93 13.01
CA GLY A 32 6.31 -2.73 13.72
C GLY A 32 5.27 -1.60 13.88
N GLY A 33 4.00 -1.84 13.56
CA GLY A 33 2.90 -0.94 13.91
C GLY A 33 2.84 0.41 13.18
N THR A 34 3.67 0.63 12.16
CA THR A 34 3.70 1.90 11.40
C THR A 34 2.42 2.22 10.63
N LYS A 35 1.50 1.25 10.55
CA LYS A 35 0.20 1.34 9.86
C LYS A 35 -0.98 1.13 10.81
N ASP A 36 -0.76 1.25 12.12
CA ASP A 36 -1.81 1.06 13.14
C ASP A 36 -3.00 2.01 12.93
N PHE A 37 -2.75 3.19 12.36
CA PHE A 37 -3.78 4.15 11.97
C PHE A 37 -4.71 3.63 10.86
N TYR A 38 -4.31 2.70 9.99
CA TYR A 38 -5.06 2.36 8.78
C TYR A 38 -6.10 1.25 9.02
N GLY A 39 -7.35 1.47 8.63
CA GLY A 39 -8.47 0.58 8.96
C GLY A 39 -9.24 1.04 10.20
N CYS A 40 -10.22 0.26 10.65
CA CYS A 40 -10.97 0.53 11.88
C CYS A 40 -10.09 0.33 13.13
N GLU A 41 -10.52 0.79 14.29
CA GLU A 41 -9.73 0.70 15.54
C GLU A 41 -9.24 -0.74 15.80
N PRO A 42 -7.92 -0.98 16.02
CA PRO A 42 -7.42 -2.31 16.33
C PRO A 42 -7.96 -2.83 17.67
N ARG A 43 -8.27 -4.13 17.74
CA ARG A 43 -8.81 -4.80 18.93
C ARG A 43 -8.07 -6.10 19.21
N GLY A 44 -8.01 -6.49 20.49
CA GLY A 44 -7.39 -7.75 20.91
C GLY A 44 -5.95 -7.61 21.39
N GLU A 45 -5.41 -8.72 21.88
CA GLU A 45 -4.04 -8.84 22.37
C GLU A 45 -3.04 -8.79 21.21
N VAL A 46 -1.92 -8.09 21.38
CA VAL A 46 -0.91 -7.97 20.33
C VAL A 46 -0.20 -9.29 20.07
N LEU A 47 -0.39 -9.85 18.87
CA LEU A 47 0.45 -10.92 18.33
C LEU A 47 1.59 -10.29 17.53
N ASP A 48 2.74 -10.11 18.19
CA ASP A 48 3.94 -9.51 17.61
C ASP A 48 4.66 -10.49 16.67
N THR A 49 4.90 -10.08 15.44
CA THR A 49 5.51 -10.92 14.41
C THR A 49 6.98 -10.61 14.15
N ARG A 50 7.58 -9.62 14.83
CA ARG A 50 8.92 -9.09 14.51
C ARG A 50 10.05 -10.09 14.77
N ASP A 51 9.84 -11.04 15.67
CA ASP A 51 10.81 -12.10 15.95
C ASP A 51 10.93 -13.10 14.78
N TYR A 52 9.86 -13.28 13.98
CA TYR A 52 9.90 -14.11 12.78
C TYR A 52 10.35 -13.29 11.58
N ARG A 53 11.67 -13.07 11.48
CA ARG A 53 12.31 -12.19 10.49
C ARG A 53 13.48 -12.85 9.78
N GLY A 54 13.90 -12.23 8.68
CA GLY A 54 14.97 -12.66 7.79
C GLY A 54 14.49 -12.95 6.37
N ILE A 55 15.43 -12.90 5.44
CA ILE A 55 15.25 -13.35 4.05
C ILE A 55 15.44 -14.88 4.03
N VAL A 56 14.42 -15.60 3.57
CA VAL A 56 14.42 -17.07 3.46
C VAL A 56 15.22 -17.53 2.26
N SER A 57 15.01 -16.87 1.12
CA SER A 57 15.74 -17.10 -0.11
C SER A 57 15.74 -15.84 -0.95
N TYR A 58 16.81 -15.61 -1.71
CA TYR A 58 16.89 -14.54 -2.67
C TYR A 58 17.64 -15.05 -3.90
N GLU A 59 16.93 -15.09 -5.03
CA GLU A 59 17.43 -15.53 -6.33
C GLU A 59 17.45 -14.32 -7.28
N PRO A 60 18.54 -13.52 -7.31
CA PRO A 60 18.56 -12.26 -8.06
C PRO A 60 18.39 -12.45 -9.56
N THR A 61 18.89 -13.56 -10.13
CA THR A 61 18.74 -13.86 -11.57
C THR A 61 17.30 -14.17 -11.94
N GLU A 62 16.56 -14.81 -11.04
CA GLU A 62 15.14 -15.14 -11.21
C GLU A 62 14.21 -13.98 -10.82
N LEU A 63 14.77 -12.89 -10.27
CA LEU A 63 14.01 -11.75 -9.77
C LEU A 63 12.99 -12.14 -8.70
N VAL A 64 13.36 -13.05 -7.80
CA VAL A 64 12.48 -13.54 -6.71
C VAL A 64 13.16 -13.40 -5.36
N ILE A 65 12.45 -12.82 -4.40
CA ILE A 65 12.85 -12.79 -2.99
C ILE A 65 11.75 -13.38 -2.12
N THR A 66 12.11 -14.27 -1.19
CA THR A 66 11.22 -14.80 -0.17
C THR A 66 11.64 -14.31 1.20
N ALA A 67 10.73 -13.68 1.93
CA ALA A 67 11.02 -13.09 3.23
C ALA A 67 9.94 -13.38 4.26
N ARG A 68 10.35 -13.42 5.52
CA ARG A 68 9.44 -13.58 6.66
C ARG A 68 8.71 -12.29 6.99
N CYS A 69 7.54 -12.41 7.60
CA CYS A 69 6.65 -11.29 7.86
C CYS A 69 7.21 -10.23 8.83
N GLY A 70 8.09 -10.62 9.75
CA GLY A 70 8.77 -9.73 10.68
C GLY A 70 9.94 -8.96 10.08
N THR A 71 10.38 -9.32 8.87
CA THR A 71 11.55 -8.69 8.22
C THR A 71 11.28 -7.20 7.98
N PRO A 72 12.14 -6.29 8.45
CA PRO A 72 12.04 -4.87 8.17
C PRO A 72 12.10 -4.57 6.66
N LEU A 73 11.30 -3.63 6.17
CA LEU A 73 11.36 -3.23 4.77
C LEU A 73 12.73 -2.64 4.39
N SER A 74 13.40 -1.97 5.32
CA SER A 74 14.76 -1.44 5.10
C SER A 74 15.79 -2.53 4.85
N GLU A 75 15.61 -3.73 5.44
CA GLU A 75 16.48 -4.88 5.19
C GLU A 75 16.26 -5.43 3.78
N ILE A 76 15.01 -5.50 3.33
CA ILE A 76 14.67 -5.87 1.96
C ILE A 76 15.23 -4.86 0.97
N ASP A 77 15.00 -3.56 1.19
CA ASP A 77 15.49 -2.51 0.31
C ASP A 77 17.02 -2.54 0.19
N ALA A 78 17.74 -2.77 1.29
CA ALA A 78 19.19 -2.92 1.28
C ALA A 78 19.66 -4.13 0.47
N ALA A 79 19.07 -5.32 0.72
CA ALA A 79 19.43 -6.54 0.00
C ALA A 79 19.17 -6.43 -1.52
N LEU A 80 18.07 -5.79 -1.91
CA LEU A 80 17.77 -5.56 -3.33
C LEU A 80 18.70 -4.52 -3.97
N ALA A 81 19.04 -3.46 -3.25
CA ALA A 81 19.94 -2.42 -3.74
C ALA A 81 21.34 -2.97 -4.06
N GLU A 82 21.86 -3.92 -3.27
CA GLU A 82 23.13 -4.61 -3.54
C GLU A 82 23.17 -5.32 -4.91
N LYS A 83 22.01 -5.68 -5.45
CA LYS A 83 21.86 -6.32 -6.77
C LYS A 83 21.30 -5.40 -7.84
N GLY A 84 21.19 -4.09 -7.56
CA GLY A 84 20.58 -3.13 -8.48
C GLY A 84 19.10 -3.43 -8.75
N GLN A 85 18.39 -3.95 -7.75
CA GLN A 85 16.97 -4.32 -7.82
C GLN A 85 16.14 -3.51 -6.82
N TRP A 86 14.82 -3.59 -6.92
CA TRP A 86 13.89 -2.88 -6.05
C TRP A 86 12.46 -3.46 -6.11
N LEU A 87 11.61 -2.98 -5.19
CA LEU A 87 10.16 -3.19 -5.21
C LEU A 87 9.49 -2.03 -5.97
N PRO A 88 9.05 -2.24 -7.22
CA PRO A 88 8.65 -1.14 -8.11
C PRO A 88 7.29 -0.51 -7.78
N PHE A 89 6.49 -1.16 -6.93
CA PHE A 89 5.26 -0.62 -6.37
C PHE A 89 5.52 0.32 -5.17
N GLU A 90 6.77 0.47 -4.73
CA GLU A 90 7.22 1.43 -3.72
C GLU A 90 6.39 1.41 -2.42
N PRO A 91 6.47 0.33 -1.62
CA PRO A 91 5.66 0.22 -0.42
C PRO A 91 5.88 1.39 0.54
N PRO A 92 4.80 2.06 1.00
CA PRO A 92 4.95 3.13 1.97
C PRO A 92 5.29 2.56 3.35
N ALA A 93 6.40 2.99 3.93
CA ALA A 93 6.86 2.52 5.23
C ALA A 93 6.07 3.16 6.39
N PHE A 94 5.80 4.47 6.31
CA PHE A 94 5.18 5.29 7.38
C PHE A 94 5.92 5.24 8.74
N GLY A 95 7.21 4.92 8.72
CA GLY A 95 8.05 4.81 9.90
C GLY A 95 9.14 3.75 9.74
N ALA A 96 10.20 3.83 10.55
CA ALA A 96 11.36 2.94 10.44
C ALA A 96 11.04 1.46 10.75
N GLY A 97 9.99 1.18 11.53
CA GLY A 97 9.60 -0.18 11.92
C GLY A 97 8.74 -0.94 10.91
N ALA A 98 8.58 -0.47 9.68
CA ALA A 98 7.73 -1.15 8.71
C ALA A 98 8.26 -2.54 8.38
N THR A 99 7.39 -3.56 8.37
CA THR A 99 7.78 -4.95 8.06
C THR A 99 7.09 -5.47 6.79
N VAL A 100 7.64 -6.54 6.22
CA VAL A 100 7.08 -7.24 5.05
C VAL A 100 5.63 -7.68 5.27
N GLY A 101 5.33 -8.29 6.42
CA GLY A 101 3.96 -8.71 6.76
C GLY A 101 2.99 -7.54 6.83
N GLY A 102 3.42 -6.42 7.42
CA GLY A 102 2.62 -5.20 7.48
C GLY A 102 2.41 -4.54 6.11
N MET A 103 3.39 -4.63 5.21
CA MET A 103 3.25 -4.20 3.81
C MET A 103 2.18 -5.02 3.07
N ILE A 104 2.26 -6.36 3.16
CA ILE A 104 1.28 -7.26 2.53
C ILE A 104 -0.11 -7.01 3.12
N ALA A 105 -0.26 -7.11 4.44
CA ALA A 105 -1.55 -6.98 5.10
C ALA A 105 -2.22 -5.63 4.82
N ALA A 106 -1.45 -4.53 4.75
CA ALA A 106 -2.02 -3.21 4.43
C ALA A 106 -2.37 -3.05 2.94
N GLY A 107 -1.69 -3.76 2.04
CA GLY A 107 -2.00 -3.70 0.60
C GLY A 107 -1.71 -2.34 -0.04
N LEU A 108 -0.95 -1.47 0.63
CA LEU A 108 -0.68 -0.10 0.17
C LEU A 108 0.52 -0.08 -0.78
N SER A 109 0.46 0.79 -1.78
CA SER A 109 1.52 0.99 -2.78
C SER A 109 1.79 2.48 -2.92
N GLY A 110 2.99 2.83 -3.34
CA GLY A 110 3.46 4.20 -3.52
C GLY A 110 3.27 4.71 -4.95
N PRO A 111 4.02 5.76 -5.33
CA PRO A 111 3.85 6.46 -6.60
C PRO A 111 4.05 5.56 -7.84
N GLY A 112 4.97 4.59 -7.76
CA GLY A 112 5.28 3.64 -8.84
C GLY A 112 4.14 2.69 -9.22
N ARG A 113 3.06 2.61 -8.42
CA ARG A 113 1.93 1.70 -8.69
C ARG A 113 1.34 1.89 -10.08
N GLN A 114 1.26 3.13 -10.56
CA GLN A 114 0.66 3.45 -11.86
C GLN A 114 1.31 2.69 -13.01
N SER A 115 2.65 2.62 -13.02
CA SER A 115 3.40 2.00 -14.11
C SER A 115 3.72 0.54 -13.84
N ALA A 116 3.94 0.17 -12.57
CA ALA A 116 4.44 -1.16 -12.22
C ALA A 116 3.36 -2.14 -11.74
N GLY A 117 2.25 -1.64 -11.21
CA GLY A 117 1.24 -2.45 -10.50
C GLY A 117 1.29 -2.30 -8.98
N ALA A 118 0.32 -2.88 -8.30
CA ALA A 118 0.20 -2.85 -6.84
C ALA A 118 0.97 -4.01 -6.19
N VAL A 119 1.17 -3.95 -4.87
CA VAL A 119 1.87 -4.99 -4.10
C VAL A 119 1.39 -6.42 -4.42
N ARG A 120 0.08 -6.62 -4.59
CA ARG A 120 -0.52 -7.93 -4.90
C ARG A 120 -0.07 -8.48 -6.26
N ASP A 121 0.26 -7.61 -7.20
CA ASP A 121 0.66 -8.01 -8.56
C ASP A 121 2.07 -8.59 -8.55
N PHE A 122 2.84 -8.34 -7.48
CA PHE A 122 4.19 -8.85 -7.25
C PHE A 122 4.23 -10.06 -6.30
N VAL A 123 3.12 -10.48 -5.71
CA VAL A 123 3.08 -11.71 -4.90
C VAL A 123 3.04 -12.92 -5.82
N LEU A 124 4.03 -13.81 -5.64
CA LEU A 124 4.15 -15.09 -6.34
C LEU A 124 3.60 -16.25 -5.50
N GLY A 125 3.73 -16.13 -4.19
CA GLY A 125 3.22 -17.08 -3.21
C GLY A 125 3.36 -16.56 -1.78
N ALA A 126 2.65 -17.19 -0.87
CA ALA A 126 2.68 -16.86 0.55
C ALA A 126 2.42 -18.10 1.42
N ALA A 127 3.09 -18.15 2.56
CA ALA A 127 2.74 -19.05 3.65
C ALA A 127 2.03 -18.26 4.74
N MET A 128 1.00 -18.83 5.35
CA MET A 128 0.26 -18.20 6.44
C MET A 128 -0.13 -19.19 7.54
N LEU A 129 -0.40 -18.69 8.74
CA LEU A 129 -1.05 -19.43 9.81
C LEU A 129 -2.54 -19.09 9.85
N ASP A 130 -3.39 -20.12 9.82
CA ASP A 130 -4.84 -20.01 10.03
C ASP A 130 -5.20 -19.92 11.53
N ALA A 131 -6.49 -19.82 11.86
CA ALA A 131 -6.94 -19.68 13.25
C ALA A 131 -6.78 -20.97 14.09
N GLN A 132 -6.27 -22.06 13.50
CA GLN A 132 -5.89 -23.27 14.21
C GLN A 132 -4.37 -23.37 14.38
N GLY A 133 -3.63 -22.34 13.96
CA GLY A 133 -2.16 -22.32 13.98
C GLY A 133 -1.54 -23.30 12.98
N ARG A 134 -2.27 -23.72 11.94
CA ARG A 134 -1.76 -24.57 10.86
C ARG A 134 -1.13 -23.71 9.78
N ALA A 135 0.02 -24.15 9.27
CA ALA A 135 0.66 -23.52 8.13
C ALA A 135 -0.05 -23.91 6.82
N LEU A 136 -0.53 -22.91 6.10
CA LEU A 136 -1.13 -23.03 4.78
C LEU A 136 -0.21 -22.35 3.75
N ASN A 137 0.04 -23.02 2.63
CA ASN A 137 0.89 -22.51 1.55
C ASN A 137 0.04 -22.24 0.31
N PHE A 138 0.20 -21.03 -0.26
CA PHE A 138 -0.55 -20.58 -1.42
C PHE A 138 0.41 -20.08 -2.51
N GLY A 139 0.13 -20.45 -3.76
CA GLY A 139 0.99 -20.11 -4.89
C GLY A 139 2.27 -20.95 -4.92
N GLY A 140 3.29 -20.45 -5.63
CA GLY A 140 4.56 -21.13 -5.82
C GLY A 140 5.51 -20.26 -6.65
N GLN A 141 6.81 -20.54 -6.58
CA GLN A 141 7.84 -19.77 -7.28
C GLN A 141 7.82 -19.93 -8.82
N VAL A 142 6.96 -20.78 -9.35
CA VAL A 142 6.90 -21.10 -10.79
C VAL A 142 5.90 -20.23 -11.55
N MET A 143 6.29 -19.78 -12.74
CA MET A 143 5.53 -18.86 -13.61
C MET A 143 4.16 -19.39 -14.10
N LYS A 144 3.80 -20.65 -13.84
CA LYS A 144 2.53 -21.25 -14.25
C LYS A 144 1.80 -21.84 -13.03
N ASN A 145 0.98 -21.01 -12.39
CA ASN A 145 0.01 -21.44 -11.37
C ASN A 145 -1.40 -21.33 -11.96
N VAL A 146 -1.83 -22.35 -12.72
CA VAL A 146 -3.07 -22.31 -13.53
C VAL A 146 -4.22 -23.12 -12.91
N ALA A 147 -4.10 -23.55 -11.65
CA ALA A 147 -5.15 -24.30 -10.96
C ALA A 147 -5.48 -23.66 -9.60
N GLY A 148 -6.76 -23.37 -9.38
CA GLY A 148 -7.31 -22.87 -8.11
C GLY A 148 -7.44 -21.34 -8.03
N TYR A 149 -7.98 -20.87 -6.90
CA TYR A 149 -8.11 -19.45 -6.59
C TYR A 149 -6.78 -18.89 -6.08
N ASP A 150 -6.43 -17.68 -6.51
CA ASP A 150 -5.21 -17.00 -6.08
C ASP A 150 -5.36 -16.36 -4.69
N LEU A 151 -5.28 -17.22 -3.67
CA LEU A 151 -5.38 -16.83 -2.27
C LEU A 151 -4.16 -16.00 -1.81
N SER A 152 -3.01 -16.13 -2.48
CA SER A 152 -1.81 -15.36 -2.14
C SER A 152 -2.04 -13.85 -2.34
N ARG A 153 -2.73 -13.49 -3.44
CA ARG A 153 -3.12 -12.10 -3.71
C ARG A 153 -4.25 -11.61 -2.82
N LEU A 154 -5.13 -12.49 -2.34
CA LEU A 154 -6.21 -12.14 -1.41
C LEU A 154 -5.67 -11.65 -0.05
N LEU A 155 -4.50 -12.13 0.39
CA LEU A 155 -3.86 -11.69 1.63
C LEU A 155 -3.45 -10.21 1.58
N CYS A 156 -3.20 -9.67 0.39
CA CYS A 156 -2.83 -8.27 0.21
C CYS A 156 -4.02 -7.36 0.50
N GLY A 157 -3.87 -6.47 1.49
CA GLY A 157 -4.94 -5.56 1.90
C GLY A 157 -6.01 -6.21 2.80
N SER A 158 -5.81 -7.46 3.23
CA SER A 158 -6.70 -8.16 4.16
C SER A 158 -6.67 -7.60 5.59
N LEU A 159 -5.68 -6.76 5.91
CA LEU A 159 -5.39 -6.28 7.27
C LEU A 159 -5.25 -7.42 8.30
N GLY A 160 -4.85 -8.60 7.83
CA GLY A 160 -4.66 -9.79 8.66
C GLY A 160 -5.95 -10.40 9.19
N ILE A 161 -7.13 -10.07 8.66
CA ILE A 161 -8.41 -10.68 9.15
C ILE A 161 -8.58 -12.14 8.73
N LEU A 162 -7.80 -12.58 7.75
CA LEU A 162 -7.82 -13.95 7.21
C LEU A 162 -6.74 -14.82 7.85
N GLY A 163 -5.81 -14.26 8.61
CA GLY A 163 -4.74 -15.01 9.25
C GLY A 163 -3.39 -14.28 9.22
N LEU A 164 -2.40 -14.93 9.82
CA LEU A 164 -1.04 -14.38 9.92
C LEU A 164 -0.24 -14.78 8.69
N VAL A 165 0.08 -13.82 7.82
CA VAL A 165 1.08 -14.01 6.77
C VAL A 165 2.40 -14.30 7.45
N ALA A 166 2.98 -15.49 7.23
CA ALA A 166 4.24 -15.92 7.83
C ALA A 166 5.41 -15.61 6.90
N GLU A 167 5.29 -15.99 5.62
CA GLU A 167 6.30 -15.77 4.58
C GLU A 167 5.64 -15.32 3.28
N VAL A 168 6.37 -14.55 2.47
CA VAL A 168 5.92 -14.13 1.15
C VAL A 168 7.06 -14.19 0.15
N SER A 169 6.78 -14.76 -1.02
CA SER A 169 7.65 -14.70 -2.19
C SER A 169 7.18 -13.58 -3.12
N LEU A 170 8.08 -12.66 -3.42
CA LEU A 170 7.82 -11.47 -4.22
C LEU A 170 8.68 -11.49 -5.48
N LYS A 171 8.05 -11.14 -6.60
CA LYS A 171 8.76 -10.68 -7.78
C LYS A 171 9.40 -9.32 -7.49
N VAL A 172 10.65 -9.15 -7.86
CA VAL A 172 11.36 -7.86 -7.84
C VAL A 172 11.70 -7.44 -9.26
N LEU A 173 12.16 -6.21 -9.47
CA LEU A 173 12.60 -5.75 -10.79
C LEU A 173 13.99 -5.12 -10.70
N PRO A 174 14.75 -5.08 -11.81
CA PRO A 174 15.92 -4.23 -11.92
C PRO A 174 15.54 -2.75 -11.72
N GLN A 175 16.45 -1.99 -11.14
CA GLN A 175 16.35 -0.53 -11.09
C GLN A 175 16.42 0.04 -12.51
N PRO A 176 15.70 1.13 -12.80
CA PRO A 176 15.79 1.80 -14.09
C PRO A 176 17.20 2.38 -14.28
N ALA A 177 17.72 2.30 -15.51
CA ALA A 177 19.04 2.83 -15.85
C ALA A 177 19.14 4.35 -15.65
N ALA A 178 18.01 5.06 -15.70
CA ALA A 178 17.93 6.47 -15.39
C ALA A 178 16.56 6.85 -14.83
N THR A 179 16.55 7.89 -14.01
CA THR A 179 15.33 8.55 -13.53
C THR A 179 15.51 10.07 -13.63
N ALA A 180 14.44 10.78 -14.01
CA ALA A 180 14.35 12.23 -13.95
C ALA A 180 12.97 12.64 -13.44
N THR A 181 12.82 13.89 -12.98
CA THR A 181 11.51 14.48 -12.71
C THR A 181 11.41 15.80 -13.43
N VAL A 182 10.25 16.04 -14.04
CA VAL A 182 9.89 17.33 -14.61
C VAL A 182 8.66 17.87 -13.90
N THR A 183 8.58 19.18 -13.75
CA THR A 183 7.46 19.88 -13.12
C THR A 183 6.88 20.92 -14.08
N MET A 184 5.58 21.13 -14.03
CA MET A 184 4.91 22.15 -14.83
C MET A 184 3.67 22.69 -14.12
N ALA A 185 3.37 23.97 -14.36
CA ALA A 185 2.16 24.60 -13.86
C ALA A 185 0.97 24.18 -14.73
N LEU A 186 0.00 23.50 -14.14
CA LEU A 186 -1.23 23.07 -14.79
C LEU A 186 -2.38 23.22 -13.82
N ASP A 187 -3.50 23.76 -14.29
CA ASP A 187 -4.74 23.67 -13.53
C ASP A 187 -5.19 22.19 -13.41
N ARG A 188 -6.09 21.94 -12.45
CA ARG A 188 -6.58 20.59 -12.16
C ARG A 188 -7.21 19.90 -13.39
N PRO A 189 -8.14 20.54 -14.14
CA PRO A 189 -8.69 19.93 -15.35
C PRO A 189 -7.64 19.60 -16.41
N ALA A 190 -6.68 20.49 -16.68
CA ALA A 190 -5.62 20.28 -17.65
C ALA A 190 -4.69 19.15 -17.23
N ALA A 191 -4.27 19.10 -15.97
CA ALA A 191 -3.43 18.02 -15.45
C ALA A 191 -4.07 16.64 -15.67
N LEU A 192 -5.37 16.50 -15.38
CA LEU A 192 -6.10 15.25 -15.61
C LEU A 192 -6.22 14.89 -17.10
N ARG A 193 -6.57 15.84 -17.96
CA ARG A 193 -6.64 15.58 -19.41
C ARG A 193 -5.28 15.13 -19.95
N MET A 194 -4.22 15.86 -19.63
CA MET A 194 -2.87 15.59 -20.13
C MET A 194 -2.32 14.26 -19.62
N LEU A 195 -2.52 13.93 -18.34
CA LEU A 195 -2.15 12.61 -17.80
C LEU A 195 -2.82 11.46 -18.56
N ASN A 196 -4.09 11.61 -18.92
CA ASN A 196 -4.79 10.60 -19.71
C ASN A 196 -4.28 10.54 -21.16
N GLU A 197 -4.06 11.68 -21.81
CA GLU A 197 -3.49 11.73 -23.17
C GLU A 197 -2.09 11.10 -23.24
N TRP A 198 -1.23 11.38 -22.27
CA TRP A 198 0.12 10.83 -22.20
C TRP A 198 0.15 9.35 -21.86
N SER A 199 -0.87 8.82 -21.18
CA SER A 199 -0.97 7.38 -20.90
C SER A 199 -1.11 6.53 -22.18
N GLY A 200 -1.58 7.12 -23.29
CA GLY A 200 -1.64 6.49 -24.60
C GLY A 200 -0.36 6.61 -25.44
N ARG A 201 0.71 7.21 -24.89
CA ARG A 201 1.98 7.43 -25.58
C ARG A 201 3.09 6.57 -25.00
N PRO A 202 4.15 6.23 -25.77
CA PRO A 202 5.29 5.47 -25.28
C PRO A 202 6.25 6.34 -24.44
N LEU A 203 5.71 7.07 -23.46
CA LEU A 203 6.47 7.92 -22.55
C LEU A 203 6.90 7.11 -21.32
N PRO A 204 8.13 7.27 -20.80
CA PRO A 204 8.62 6.52 -19.65
C PRO A 204 8.09 7.07 -18.32
N ILE A 205 6.80 7.42 -18.23
CA ILE A 205 6.18 7.96 -17.01
C ILE A 205 6.01 6.82 -16.01
N SER A 206 6.72 6.93 -14.88
CA SER A 206 6.66 5.95 -13.78
C SER A 206 5.87 6.43 -12.56
N ALA A 207 5.66 7.74 -12.41
CA ALA A 207 4.82 8.31 -11.36
C ALA A 207 4.34 9.71 -11.74
N SER A 208 3.24 10.13 -11.11
CA SER A 208 2.68 11.47 -11.24
C SER A 208 2.17 11.96 -9.90
N ALA A 209 2.31 13.25 -9.62
CA ALA A 209 1.79 13.92 -8.45
C ALA A 209 1.38 15.35 -8.82
N TRP A 210 0.09 15.68 -8.74
CA TRP A 210 -0.41 17.05 -8.91
C TRP A 210 -0.89 17.60 -7.56
N LEU A 211 -0.36 18.76 -7.19
CA LEU A 211 -0.71 19.45 -5.95
C LEU A 211 -0.62 20.96 -6.18
N GLY A 212 -1.67 21.70 -5.78
CA GLY A 212 -1.62 23.17 -5.75
C GLY A 212 -1.31 23.83 -7.09
N GLY A 213 -1.76 23.25 -8.21
CA GLY A 213 -1.52 23.81 -9.55
C GLY A 213 -0.20 23.39 -10.20
N THR A 214 0.57 22.51 -9.57
CA THR A 214 1.82 21.99 -10.13
C THR A 214 1.72 20.49 -10.33
N LEU A 215 2.00 20.01 -11.54
CA LEU A 215 2.17 18.59 -11.86
C LEU A 215 3.65 18.23 -11.86
N ALA A 216 4.03 17.24 -11.07
CA ALA A 216 5.32 16.56 -11.13
C ALA A 216 5.17 15.19 -11.82
N LEU A 217 6.05 14.89 -12.77
CA LEU A 217 6.14 13.60 -13.46
C LEU A 217 7.49 12.97 -13.23
N ARG A 218 7.51 11.72 -12.77
CA ARG A 218 8.74 10.92 -12.73
C ARG A 218 8.89 10.14 -14.02
N LEU A 219 10.03 10.30 -14.66
CA LEU A 219 10.43 9.58 -15.86
C LEU A 219 11.46 8.54 -15.46
N ALA A 220 11.26 7.27 -15.81
CA ALA A 220 12.20 6.20 -15.45
C ALA A 220 12.29 5.13 -16.54
N GLY A 221 13.50 4.71 -16.87
CA GLY A 221 13.76 3.70 -17.89
C GLY A 221 15.18 3.79 -18.46
N ALA A 222 15.32 3.49 -19.75
CA ALA A 222 16.59 3.66 -20.45
C ALA A 222 16.99 5.15 -20.49
N ARG A 223 18.29 5.43 -20.32
CA ARG A 223 18.84 6.80 -20.28
C ARG A 223 18.35 7.67 -21.44
N ALA A 224 18.50 7.18 -22.67
CA ALA A 224 18.08 7.89 -23.88
C ALA A 224 16.57 8.18 -23.93
N ALA A 225 15.72 7.25 -23.47
CA ALA A 225 14.28 7.45 -23.43
C ALA A 225 13.88 8.51 -22.40
N VAL A 226 14.55 8.51 -21.23
CA VAL A 226 14.34 9.53 -20.19
C VAL A 226 14.79 10.90 -20.70
N ASP A 227 15.97 11.01 -21.33
CA ASP A 227 16.46 12.28 -21.88
C ASP A 227 15.57 12.84 -22.98
N ALA A 228 15.13 11.98 -23.90
CA ALA A 228 14.19 12.36 -24.95
C ALA A 228 12.86 12.86 -24.36
N ALA A 229 12.34 12.18 -23.33
CA ALA A 229 11.12 12.59 -22.66
C ALA A 229 11.28 13.92 -21.91
N VAL A 230 12.39 14.14 -21.18
CA VAL A 230 12.68 15.42 -20.52
C VAL A 230 12.72 16.56 -21.54
N ALA A 231 13.47 16.40 -22.63
CA ALA A 231 13.56 17.41 -23.69
C ALA A 231 12.19 17.70 -24.33
N TRP A 232 11.40 16.64 -24.56
CA TRP A 232 10.06 16.76 -25.12
C TRP A 232 9.10 17.52 -24.19
N PHE A 233 9.04 17.17 -22.90
CA PHE A 233 8.22 17.89 -21.92
C PHE A 233 8.64 19.34 -21.74
N THR A 234 9.95 19.61 -21.79
CA THR A 234 10.48 20.98 -21.70
C THR A 234 10.04 21.81 -22.90
N ARG A 235 10.16 21.26 -24.12
CA ARG A 235 9.84 21.97 -25.36
C ARG A 235 8.35 22.14 -25.60
N GLU A 236 7.55 21.08 -25.44
CA GLU A 236 6.12 21.09 -25.79
C GLU A 236 5.22 21.61 -24.65
N HIS A 237 5.69 21.51 -23.40
CA HIS A 237 4.87 21.78 -22.22
C HIS A 237 5.52 22.77 -21.24
N GLY A 238 6.66 23.37 -21.59
CA GLY A 238 7.36 24.34 -20.74
C GLY A 238 7.83 23.75 -19.41
N ALA A 239 7.91 22.43 -19.30
CA ALA A 239 8.25 21.76 -18.06
C ALA A 239 9.68 22.04 -17.64
N GLN A 240 9.92 22.12 -16.35
CA GLN A 240 11.24 22.37 -15.76
C GLN A 240 11.75 21.09 -15.10
N PRO A 241 12.98 20.63 -15.41
CA PRO A 241 13.63 19.56 -14.65
C PRO A 241 13.71 19.92 -13.16
N LEU A 242 13.49 18.92 -12.31
CA LEU A 242 13.68 19.05 -10.87
C LEU A 242 15.09 18.53 -10.51
N ASP A 243 16.03 19.45 -10.31
CA ASP A 243 17.42 19.11 -10.01
C ASP A 243 17.61 18.69 -8.54
N GLY A 244 18.43 17.66 -8.29
CA GLY A 244 18.94 17.29 -6.97
C GLY A 244 17.93 16.74 -5.94
N GLU A 245 16.62 16.90 -6.15
CA GLU A 245 15.58 16.56 -5.16
C GLU A 245 14.63 15.43 -5.59
N VAL A 246 14.85 14.80 -6.74
CA VAL A 246 13.97 13.75 -7.29
C VAL A 246 13.66 12.66 -6.26
N HIS A 247 14.69 12.05 -5.68
CA HIS A 247 14.51 10.98 -4.69
C HIS A 247 13.79 11.49 -3.43
N ARG A 248 14.09 12.72 -2.99
CA ARG A 248 13.50 13.32 -1.79
C ARG A 248 12.01 13.58 -1.98
N PHE A 249 11.62 14.19 -3.10
CA PHE A 249 10.22 14.47 -3.41
C PHE A 249 9.39 13.18 -3.47
N TRP A 250 9.81 12.19 -4.26
CA TRP A 250 9.05 10.94 -4.37
C TRP A 250 9.06 10.11 -3.10
N SER A 251 10.14 10.18 -2.30
CA SER A 251 10.15 9.61 -0.95
C SER A 251 9.14 10.30 -0.02
N ALA A 252 8.96 11.62 -0.15
CA ALA A 252 7.98 12.38 0.63
C ALA A 252 6.54 12.11 0.18
N VAL A 253 6.29 11.95 -1.13
CA VAL A 253 4.99 11.48 -1.65
C VAL A 253 4.69 10.08 -1.09
N ARG A 254 5.60 9.12 -1.29
CA ARG A 254 5.49 7.73 -0.79
C ARG A 254 5.29 7.68 0.72
N GLY A 255 6.06 8.46 1.47
CA GLY A 255 6.05 8.50 2.93
C GLY A 255 4.91 9.33 3.53
N GLN A 256 4.16 10.06 2.71
CA GLN A 256 3.19 11.08 3.13
C GLN A 256 3.80 12.11 4.09
N THR A 257 4.94 12.68 3.72
CA THR A 257 5.64 13.72 4.49
C THR A 257 5.72 15.07 3.77
N LEU A 258 4.99 15.24 2.66
CA LEU A 258 4.76 16.55 2.06
C LEU A 258 3.90 17.43 2.99
N PRO A 259 4.01 18.78 2.88
CA PRO A 259 3.19 19.70 3.68
C PRO A 259 1.67 19.46 3.59
N PHE A 260 1.21 18.94 2.45
CA PHE A 260 -0.18 18.50 2.29
C PHE A 260 -0.64 17.51 3.37
N PHE A 261 0.25 16.70 3.95
CA PHE A 261 -0.09 15.68 4.95
C PHE A 261 0.11 16.15 6.40
N ASP A 262 0.52 17.40 6.63
CA ASP A 262 0.85 17.90 7.96
C ASP A 262 -0.38 17.90 8.89
N GLY A 263 -0.13 17.63 10.18
CA GLY A 263 -1.16 17.55 11.22
C GLY A 263 -2.00 16.26 11.22
N LEU A 264 -1.75 15.31 10.31
CA LEU A 264 -2.44 14.02 10.31
C LEU A 264 -1.82 13.04 11.32
N PRO A 265 -2.63 12.21 12.01
CA PRO A 265 -2.10 11.20 12.92
C PRO A 265 -1.16 10.20 12.22
N GLY A 266 0.01 9.96 12.79
CA GLY A 266 0.96 8.93 12.34
C GLY A 266 1.81 9.32 11.12
N THR A 267 1.90 10.60 10.77
CA THR A 267 2.97 11.13 9.91
C THR A 267 4.13 11.51 10.83
N GLY A 268 5.35 11.04 10.56
CA GLY A 268 6.53 11.14 11.46
C GLY A 268 7.06 12.55 11.78
N GLN A 269 6.25 13.60 11.61
CA GLN A 269 6.51 14.92 12.17
C GLN A 269 6.09 14.90 13.64
N ALA A 270 6.94 15.45 14.50
CA ALA A 270 6.94 15.23 15.93
C ALA A 270 5.55 15.28 16.58
N ALA A 271 5.27 14.26 17.40
CA ALA A 271 4.26 14.30 18.44
C ALA A 271 4.65 15.40 19.47
N GLY A 272 4.41 16.65 19.09
CA GLY A 272 4.56 17.84 19.91
C GLY A 272 3.39 18.74 19.63
N ALA A 273 2.59 18.99 20.69
CA ALA A 273 1.40 19.83 20.72
C ALA A 273 0.13 19.27 20.02
N GLY A 274 -0.62 18.50 20.80
CA GLY A 274 -2.08 18.39 20.66
C GLY A 274 -2.57 17.24 19.81
N GLN A 275 -3.52 16.48 20.36
CA GLN A 275 -4.64 15.99 19.55
C GLN A 275 -5.27 17.25 18.94
N GLY A 276 -4.81 17.66 17.76
CA GLY A 276 -5.27 18.87 17.11
C GLY A 276 -6.71 18.68 16.65
N ALA A 277 -7.65 19.06 17.51
CA ALA A 277 -8.97 19.47 17.10
C ALA A 277 -8.78 20.59 16.05
N GLY A 278 -8.81 20.22 14.77
CA GLY A 278 -8.62 21.15 13.65
C GLY A 278 -7.96 20.59 12.39
N ALA A 279 -7.33 19.41 12.42
CA ALA A 279 -6.79 18.80 11.20
C ALA A 279 -7.89 18.09 10.40
N LEU A 280 -8.12 18.52 9.15
CA LEU A 280 -9.08 17.90 8.24
C LEU A 280 -8.75 16.41 8.00
N PRO A 281 -9.74 15.50 8.01
CA PRO A 281 -9.48 14.09 7.75
C PRO A 281 -8.97 13.87 6.32
N LEU A 282 -8.13 12.85 6.18
CA LEU A 282 -7.58 12.45 4.89
C LEU A 282 -8.41 11.30 4.31
N TRP A 283 -8.97 11.54 3.14
CA TRP A 283 -9.70 10.56 2.34
C TRP A 283 -8.83 10.07 1.19
N ARG A 284 -8.93 8.76 0.93
CA ARG A 284 -8.31 8.08 -0.20
C ARG A 284 -9.40 7.68 -1.19
N LEU A 285 -9.44 8.32 -2.34
CA LEU A 285 -10.39 8.01 -3.40
C LEU A 285 -9.66 7.26 -4.51
N SER A 286 -10.18 6.09 -4.87
CA SER A 286 -9.74 5.32 -6.03
C SER A 286 -10.82 5.43 -7.09
N VAL A 287 -10.50 6.09 -8.20
CA VAL A 287 -11.42 6.37 -9.30
C VAL A 287 -10.75 6.02 -10.63
N PRO A 288 -11.50 5.90 -11.75
CA PRO A 288 -10.87 5.79 -13.07
C PRO A 288 -9.90 6.96 -13.34
N SER A 289 -8.80 6.72 -14.04
CA SER A 289 -7.84 7.78 -14.39
C SER A 289 -8.49 8.90 -15.23
N VAL A 290 -9.46 8.51 -16.06
CA VAL A 290 -10.28 9.39 -16.91
C VAL A 290 -11.38 10.14 -16.17
N ALA A 291 -11.55 9.91 -14.85
CA ALA A 291 -12.59 10.59 -14.09
C ALA A 291 -12.38 12.12 -14.11
N PRO A 292 -13.46 12.90 -14.33
CA PRO A 292 -13.38 14.35 -14.32
C PRO A 292 -13.00 14.88 -12.92
N PRO A 293 -12.64 16.16 -12.81
CA PRO A 293 -12.48 16.81 -11.51
C PRO A 293 -13.72 16.60 -10.63
N LEU A 294 -13.51 16.16 -9.39
CA LEU A 294 -14.61 15.99 -8.44
C LEU A 294 -14.96 17.33 -7.78
N ALA A 295 -16.26 17.57 -7.62
CA ALA A 295 -16.80 18.73 -6.92
C ALA A 295 -16.88 18.43 -5.41
N LEU A 296 -15.72 18.40 -4.75
CA LEU A 296 -15.59 18.27 -3.30
C LEU A 296 -14.80 19.47 -2.75
N PRO A 297 -15.16 20.01 -1.57
CA PRO A 297 -14.40 21.08 -0.94
C PRO A 297 -13.10 20.55 -0.32
N GLY A 298 -12.14 21.43 -0.07
CA GLY A 298 -10.87 21.10 0.58
C GLY A 298 -9.69 20.94 -0.40
N GLU A 299 -8.59 20.42 0.10
CA GLU A 299 -7.33 20.28 -0.64
C GLU A 299 -7.23 18.90 -1.30
N GLU A 300 -6.68 18.86 -2.51
CA GLU A 300 -6.53 17.64 -3.31
C GLU A 300 -5.05 17.42 -3.71
N LEU A 301 -4.58 16.19 -3.56
CA LEU A 301 -3.36 15.68 -4.18
C LEU A 301 -3.75 14.53 -5.12
N ILE A 302 -3.32 14.60 -6.37
CA ILE A 302 -3.65 13.62 -7.41
C ILE A 302 -2.41 12.81 -7.75
N GLU A 303 -2.52 11.49 -7.67
CA GLU A 303 -1.47 10.56 -8.05
C GLU A 303 -1.99 9.53 -9.07
N TRP A 304 -1.09 8.66 -9.53
CA TRP A 304 -1.41 7.52 -10.38
C TRP A 304 -2.15 7.86 -11.68
N GLY A 305 -1.74 8.93 -12.34
CA GLY A 305 -2.27 9.35 -13.63
C GLY A 305 -3.69 9.89 -13.51
N GLY A 306 -4.05 10.37 -12.33
CA GLY A 306 -5.41 10.63 -11.94
C GLY A 306 -5.88 9.62 -10.90
N ALA A 307 -5.78 8.32 -11.15
CA ALA A 307 -6.61 7.30 -10.48
C ALA A 307 -6.64 7.30 -8.93
N LEU A 308 -5.64 7.88 -8.26
CA LEU A 308 -5.65 8.14 -6.82
C LEU A 308 -5.88 9.62 -6.52
N ARG A 309 -6.98 9.94 -5.82
CA ARG A 309 -7.20 11.29 -5.27
C ARG A 309 -7.09 11.22 -3.75
N TRP A 310 -6.12 11.92 -3.20
CA TRP A 310 -6.07 12.23 -1.77
C TRP A 310 -6.83 13.52 -1.52
N TRP A 311 -7.69 13.51 -0.51
CA TRP A 311 -8.54 14.65 -0.20
C TRP A 311 -8.48 15.01 1.29
N ARG A 312 -8.19 16.26 1.62
CA ARG A 312 -8.33 16.80 2.98
C ARG A 312 -9.57 17.66 3.05
N THR A 313 -10.60 17.15 3.73
CA THR A 313 -11.93 17.76 3.72
C THR A 313 -12.74 17.31 4.93
N ASP A 314 -13.57 18.19 5.46
CA ASP A 314 -14.58 17.92 6.49
C ASP A 314 -15.97 17.67 5.89
N ALA A 315 -16.07 17.55 4.56
CA ALA A 315 -17.33 17.19 3.90
C ALA A 315 -17.90 15.88 4.48
N GLU A 316 -19.23 15.80 4.48
CA GLU A 316 -19.94 14.64 5.00
C GLU A 316 -19.46 13.33 4.34
N PRO A 317 -19.14 12.28 5.13
CA PRO A 317 -18.66 10.99 4.61
C PRO A 317 -19.52 10.40 3.48
N ALA A 318 -20.84 10.59 3.55
CA ALA A 318 -21.78 10.16 2.52
C ALA A 318 -21.56 10.90 1.19
N ALA A 319 -21.39 12.22 1.23
CA ALA A 319 -21.16 13.05 0.05
C ALA A 319 -19.83 12.72 -0.64
N ILE A 320 -18.77 12.46 0.13
CA ILE A 320 -17.46 12.05 -0.41
C ILE A 320 -17.56 10.70 -1.14
N ARG A 321 -18.22 9.73 -0.52
CA ARG A 321 -18.44 8.40 -1.13
C ARG A 321 -19.32 8.49 -2.36
N GLU A 322 -20.38 9.29 -2.32
CA GLU A 322 -21.26 9.50 -3.47
C GLU A 322 -20.49 10.14 -4.64
N ALA A 323 -19.68 11.16 -4.37
CA ALA A 323 -18.85 11.80 -5.39
C ALA A 323 -17.88 10.82 -6.07
N ALA A 324 -17.24 9.93 -5.31
CA ALA A 324 -16.39 8.88 -5.87
C ALA A 324 -17.21 7.81 -6.63
N ALA A 325 -18.34 7.37 -6.07
CA ALA A 325 -19.19 6.34 -6.67
C ALA A 325 -19.82 6.79 -8.00
N ARG A 326 -20.19 8.07 -8.12
CA ARG A 326 -20.78 8.66 -9.34
C ARG A 326 -19.86 8.54 -10.56
N VAL A 327 -18.54 8.48 -10.33
CA VAL A 327 -17.54 8.27 -11.39
C VAL A 327 -17.00 6.84 -11.45
N GLY A 328 -17.66 5.88 -10.78
CA GLY A 328 -17.27 4.48 -10.77
C GLY A 328 -16.10 4.14 -9.83
N GLY A 329 -15.81 4.99 -8.85
CA GLY A 329 -14.78 4.78 -7.84
C GLY A 329 -15.32 4.51 -6.43
N HIS A 330 -14.42 4.54 -5.46
CA HIS A 330 -14.76 4.41 -4.04
C HIS A 330 -13.85 5.29 -3.17
N ALA A 331 -14.31 5.60 -1.95
CA ALA A 331 -13.60 6.43 -0.99
C ALA A 331 -13.37 5.68 0.33
N THR A 332 -12.17 5.82 0.90
CA THR A 332 -11.77 5.28 2.21
C THR A 332 -11.33 6.44 3.11
N LEU A 333 -11.84 6.50 4.33
CA LEU A 333 -11.32 7.41 5.36
C LEU A 333 -9.95 6.89 5.82
N PHE A 334 -8.87 7.50 5.32
CA PHE A 334 -7.53 6.95 5.45
C PHE A 334 -6.84 7.32 6.77
N ARG A 335 -6.97 8.58 7.21
CA ARG A 335 -6.44 9.10 8.49
C ARG A 335 -7.38 10.15 9.09
N GLY A 336 -7.40 10.23 10.42
CA GLY A 336 -8.23 11.18 11.15
C GLY A 336 -9.74 10.90 11.01
N GLY A 337 -10.55 11.92 11.34
CA GLY A 337 -12.00 11.92 11.18
C GLY A 337 -12.77 11.01 12.15
N ASP A 338 -14.10 11.12 12.12
CA ASP A 338 -14.97 10.20 12.86
C ASP A 338 -15.13 8.88 12.10
N ARG A 339 -14.54 7.81 12.66
CA ARG A 339 -14.59 6.46 12.08
C ARG A 339 -15.92 5.75 12.29
N ARG A 340 -16.84 6.31 13.09
CA ARG A 340 -18.20 5.74 13.28
C ARG A 340 -19.00 5.73 11.98
N ALA A 341 -18.73 6.65 11.06
CA ALA A 341 -19.28 6.65 9.70
C ALA A 341 -18.73 5.52 8.80
N GLY A 342 -17.88 4.65 9.34
CA GLY A 342 -17.18 3.59 8.62
C GLY A 342 -15.88 4.08 7.98
N VAL A 343 -14.86 3.22 7.95
CA VAL A 343 -13.57 3.53 7.33
C VAL A 343 -13.60 3.26 5.82
N PHE A 344 -14.03 2.07 5.42
CA PHE A 344 -14.12 1.65 4.02
C PHE A 344 -15.47 2.03 3.42
N ALA A 345 -15.52 2.11 2.08
CA ALA A 345 -16.79 2.22 1.39
C ALA A 345 -17.66 0.99 1.71
N PRO A 346 -18.96 1.17 2.01
CA PRO A 346 -19.86 0.04 2.25
C PRO A 346 -19.86 -0.94 1.07
N LEU A 347 -19.81 -2.24 1.38
CA LEU A 347 -19.89 -3.28 0.36
C LEU A 347 -21.35 -3.55 -0.02
N PRO A 348 -21.64 -3.82 -1.31
CA PRO A 348 -22.89 -4.46 -1.71
C PRO A 348 -23.14 -5.75 -0.88
N PRO A 349 -24.40 -6.07 -0.53
CA PRO A 349 -24.71 -7.20 0.35
C PRO A 349 -24.10 -8.54 -0.08
N ALA A 350 -24.08 -8.83 -1.38
CA ALA A 350 -23.49 -10.05 -1.92
C ALA A 350 -21.96 -10.12 -1.69
N LEU A 351 -21.24 -9.01 -1.88
CA LEU A 351 -19.80 -8.93 -1.62
C LEU A 351 -19.50 -9.04 -0.12
N LEU A 352 -20.32 -8.41 0.73
CA LEU A 352 -20.18 -8.55 2.18
C LEU A 352 -20.40 -10.01 2.64
N ALA A 353 -21.38 -10.70 2.07
CA ALA A 353 -21.62 -12.11 2.35
C ALA A 353 -20.42 -12.99 1.95
N LEU A 354 -19.77 -12.70 0.82
CA LEU A 354 -18.54 -13.39 0.41
C LEU A 354 -17.38 -13.12 1.38
N HIS A 355 -17.20 -11.87 1.82
CA HIS A 355 -16.20 -11.53 2.84
C HIS A 355 -16.43 -12.29 4.16
N ARG A 356 -17.69 -12.38 4.62
CA ARG A 356 -18.05 -13.13 5.83
C ARG A 356 -17.76 -14.62 5.69
N ARG A 357 -18.10 -15.22 4.55
CA ARG A 357 -17.81 -16.63 4.26
C ARG A 357 -16.30 -16.90 4.23
N LEU A 358 -15.54 -16.07 3.52
CA LEU A 358 -14.08 -16.18 3.49
C LEU A 358 -13.49 -16.06 4.90
N LYS A 359 -13.94 -15.09 5.70
CA LYS A 359 -13.47 -14.98 7.08
C LYS A 359 -13.83 -16.22 7.90
N ALA A 360 -15.03 -16.76 7.76
CA ALA A 360 -15.45 -17.97 8.49
C ALA A 360 -14.62 -19.21 8.12
N GLU A 361 -14.16 -19.33 6.87
CA GLU A 361 -13.30 -20.45 6.45
C GLU A 361 -11.90 -20.37 7.08
N PHE A 362 -11.28 -19.19 7.10
CA PHE A 362 -9.91 -19.02 7.60
C PHE A 362 -9.82 -18.73 9.10
N ASP A 363 -10.85 -18.08 9.64
CA ASP A 363 -10.96 -17.64 11.02
C ASP A 363 -12.38 -17.93 11.57
N PRO A 364 -12.76 -19.21 11.70
CA PRO A 364 -14.08 -19.62 12.19
C PRO A 364 -14.38 -19.16 13.62
N ARG A 365 -13.35 -18.77 14.38
CA ARG A 365 -13.46 -18.26 15.75
C ARG A 365 -13.46 -16.72 15.82
N GLY A 366 -13.25 -16.03 14.70
CA GLY A 366 -13.22 -14.57 14.65
C GLY A 366 -12.09 -13.93 15.47
N ILE A 367 -10.98 -14.65 15.70
CA ILE A 367 -9.91 -14.17 16.58
C ILE A 367 -8.99 -13.17 15.89
N PHE A 368 -8.86 -13.18 14.57
CA PHE A 368 -7.88 -12.34 13.87
C PHE A 368 -8.43 -10.98 13.51
N ASN A 369 -7.82 -9.94 14.10
CA ASN A 369 -8.07 -8.52 13.84
C ASN A 369 -9.57 -8.20 13.69
N PRO A 370 -10.42 -8.60 14.65
CA PRO A 370 -11.87 -8.46 14.52
C PRO A 370 -12.27 -6.99 14.36
N GLY A 371 -13.17 -6.73 13.42
CA GLY A 371 -13.68 -5.40 13.10
C GLY A 371 -12.71 -4.53 12.31
N ARG A 372 -11.50 -5.00 11.95
CA ARG A 372 -10.43 -4.16 11.39
C ARG A 372 -10.75 -3.62 9.99
N MET A 373 -11.45 -4.41 9.16
CA MET A 373 -11.99 -3.95 7.88
C MET A 373 -13.40 -3.38 8.05
N TYR A 374 -14.39 -4.26 8.25
CA TYR A 374 -15.77 -3.87 8.51
C TYR A 374 -16.15 -4.33 9.93
N PRO A 375 -17.02 -3.59 10.65
CA PRO A 375 -17.39 -3.93 12.04
C PRO A 375 -17.90 -5.36 12.24
N ASP A 376 -18.56 -5.91 11.22
CA ASP A 376 -19.16 -7.26 11.24
C ASP A 376 -18.24 -8.37 10.70
N LEU A 377 -16.96 -8.04 10.42
CA LEU A 377 -15.94 -9.02 10.03
C LEU A 377 -15.04 -9.33 11.21
#